data_AF-A0A9W6LCC2-F1
#
_entry.id   AF-A0A9W6LCC2-F1
#
_cell.length_a   1.000
_cell.length_b   1.000
_cell.length_c   1.000
_cell.angle_alpha   90.00
_cell.angle_beta   90.00
_cell.angle_gamma   90.00
#
_symmetry.space_group_name_H-M   'P 1'
#
loop_
_entity.id
_entity.type
_entity.pdbx_description
1 polymer ?
#
loop_
_entity_poly.entity_id
_entity_poly.type
_entity_poly.pdbx_seq_one_letter_code
_entity_poly.pdbx_strand_id
1 'polypeptide(L)' 'MKCPNCGNRTSVEIDIHSEGFTAEESPVKECGECGLVWRVRIVKGEPEIDIIKAGKKGK' A
#
# COMPACT_ATOMS: atom_id res chain seq x y z
N MET A 1 8.43 2.97 -5.00
CA MET A 1 7.25 3.31 -5.85
C MET A 1 6.73 4.69 -5.46
N LYS A 2 6.03 5.40 -6.36
CA LYS A 2 5.30 6.62 -5.98
C LYS A 2 3.99 6.23 -5.30
N CYS A 3 3.61 6.95 -4.24
CA CYS A 3 2.30 6.85 -3.62
C CYS A 3 1.22 7.14 -4.67
N PRO A 4 0.24 6.24 -4.88
CA PRO A 4 -0.79 6.44 -5.90
C PRO A 4 -1.77 7.57 -5.53
N ASN A 5 -1.77 8.04 -4.28
CA ASN A 5 -2.62 9.14 -3.84
C ASN A 5 -1.94 10.52 -3.97
N CYS A 6 -0.78 10.73 -3.35
CA CYS A 6 -0.11 12.04 -3.34
C CYS A 6 1.09 12.15 -4.30
N GLY A 7 1.53 11.05 -4.92
CA GLY A 7 2.66 11.04 -5.84
C GLY A 7 4.04 11.08 -5.18
N ASN A 8 4.14 11.26 -3.86
CA ASN A 8 5.42 11.26 -3.16
C ASN A 8 6.05 9.85 -3.09
N ARG A 9 7.36 9.77 -2.99
CA ARG A 9 8.16 8.55 -2.94
C ARG A 9 8.41 8.03 -1.52
N THR A 10 7.94 8.74 -0.50
CA THR A 10 8.00 8.31 0.89
C THR A 10 6.95 7.24 1.16
N SER A 11 7.35 5.98 1.04
CA SER A 11 6.55 4.85 1.50
C SER A 11 7.41 3.85 2.25
N VAL A 12 6.90 3.39 3.37
CA VAL A 12 7.49 2.32 4.16
C VAL A 12 6.67 1.05 3.98
N GLU A 13 7.34 -0.08 3.85
CA GLU A 13 6.69 -1.37 3.90
C GLU A 13 6.39 -1.66 5.37
N ILE A 14 5.11 -1.91 5.66
CA ILE A 14 4.66 -2.28 7.00
C ILE A 14 4.36 -3.76 7.00
N ASP A 15 4.98 -4.45 7.94
CA ASP A 15 4.71 -5.85 8.18
C ASP A 15 3.40 -5.95 8.99
N ILE A 16 2.36 -6.47 8.35
CA ILE A 16 1.11 -6.83 9.02
C ILE A 16 1.13 -8.35 9.20
N HIS A 17 1.72 -8.81 10.29
CA HIS A 17 1.51 -10.18 10.79
C HIS A 17 0.06 -10.32 11.26
N SER A 18 -0.86 -10.62 10.33
CA SER A 18 -2.20 -11.07 10.66
C SER A 18 -2.31 -12.53 10.20
N GLU A 19 -2.63 -13.43 11.12
CA GLU A 19 -2.75 -14.87 10.88
C GLU A 19 -3.70 -15.13 9.69
N GLY A 20 -3.13 -15.38 8.51
CA GLY A 20 -3.87 -15.57 7.25
C GLY A 20 -3.39 -14.75 6.05
N PHE A 21 -2.50 -13.77 6.25
CA PHE A 21 -1.90 -12.98 5.16
C PHE A 21 -0.38 -13.05 5.26
N THR A 22 0.25 -13.87 4.42
CA THR A 22 1.72 -13.89 4.34
C THR A 22 2.20 -12.56 3.78
N ALA A 23 2.90 -11.76 4.61
CA ALA A 23 3.50 -10.49 4.21
C ALA A 23 4.44 -10.61 2.99
N GLU A 24 4.93 -11.82 2.75
CA GLU A 24 5.83 -12.18 1.64
C GLU A 24 5.15 -12.11 0.25
N GLU A 25 3.84 -12.38 0.15
CA GLU A 25 3.15 -12.42 -1.15
C GLU A 25 2.57 -11.06 -1.59
N SER A 26 2.28 -10.16 -0.65
CA SER A 26 1.72 -8.83 -0.95
C SER A 26 2.00 -7.82 0.17
N PRO A 27 3.24 -7.30 0.26
CA PRO A 27 3.66 -6.41 1.35
C PRO A 27 2.86 -5.11 1.36
N VAL A 28 2.25 -4.83 2.51
CA VAL A 28 1.48 -3.62 2.77
C VAL A 28 2.43 -2.43 2.88
N LYS A 29 2.00 -1.29 2.34
CA LYS A 29 2.77 -0.06 2.21
C LYS A 29 1.98 1.09 2.82
N GLU A 30 2.65 1.91 3.63
CA GLU A 30 2.11 3.18 4.12
C GLU A 30 2.89 4.34 3.51
N CYS A 31 2.20 5.41 3.10
CA CYS A 31 2.81 6.65 2.68
C CYS A 31 3.04 7.54 3.89
N GLY A 32 4.29 7.88 4.18
CA GLY A 32 4.65 8.73 5.31
C GLY A 32 4.19 10.19 5.18
N GLU A 33 3.73 10.62 4.00
CA GLU A 33 3.25 11.98 3.78
C GLU A 33 1.73 12.10 3.90
N CYS A 34 0.98 11.30 3.14
CA CYS A 34 -0.48 11.39 3.11
C CYS A 34 -1.18 10.36 4.00
N GLY A 35 -0.45 9.39 4.56
CA GLY A 35 -1.01 8.32 5.39
C GLY A 35 -1.87 7.31 4.62
N LEU A 36 -1.75 7.25 3.28
CA LEU A 36 -2.36 6.19 2.48
C LEU A 36 -1.74 4.85 2.88
N VAL A 37 -2.58 3.84 3.13
CA VAL A 37 -2.13 2.44 3.29
C VAL A 37 -2.70 1.62 2.15
N TRP A 38 -1.83 0.94 1.41
CA TRP A 38 -2.20 0.13 0.25
C TRP A 38 -1.29 -1.07 0.11
N ARG A 39 -1.70 -2.04 -0.70
CA ARG A 39 -0.83 -3.12 -1.19
C ARG A 39 -1.02 -3.29 -2.68
N VAL A 40 -0.10 -4.03 -3.30
CA VAL A 40 -0.25 -4.48 -4.68
C VAL A 40 -0.54 -5.97 -4.62
N ARG A 41 -1.69 -6.38 -5.17
CA ARG A 41 -2.08 -7.79 -5.30
C ARG A 41 -2.13 -8.17 -6.76
N ILE A 42 -1.89 -9.44 -7.09
CA ILE A 42 -2.07 -9.93 -8.46
C ILE A 42 -3.46 -10.55 -8.57
N VAL A 43 -4.32 -9.95 -9.39
CA VAL A 43 -5.68 -10.46 -9.68
C VAL A 43 -5.71 -10.89 -11.12
N LYS A 44 -5.95 -12.19 -11.39
CA LYS A 44 -5.98 -12.75 -12.76
C LYS A 44 -4.71 -12.50 -13.58
N GLY A 45 -3.55 -12.40 -12.91
CA GLY A 45 -2.26 -12.12 -13.56
C GLY A 45 -1.94 -10.63 -13.73
N GLU A 46 -2.82 -9.73 -13.29
CA GLU A 46 -2.65 -8.28 -13.41
C GLU A 46 -2.41 -7.64 -12.03
N PRO A 47 -1.46 -6.69 -11.90
CA PRO A 47 -1.24 -5.98 -10.63
C PRO A 47 -2.37 -4.99 -10.36
N GLU A 48 -3.02 -5.15 -9.21
CA GLU A 48 -4.10 -4.29 -8.74
C GLU A 48 -3.71 -3.62 -7.41
N ILE A 49 -4.01 -2.33 -7.29
CA ILE A 49 -3.80 -1.57 -6.06
C ILE A 49 -5.02 -1.74 -5.16
N ASP A 50 -4.83 -2.38 -4.02
CA ASP A 50 -5.83 -2.57 -2.98
C ASP A 50 -5.62 -1.52 -1.89
N ILE A 51 -6.54 -0.56 -1.77
CA ILE A 51 -6.46 0.51 -0.77
C ILE A 51 -7.08 0.02 0.54
N ILE A 52 -6.24 -0.09 1.57
CA ILE A 52 -6.61 -0.53 2.92
C ILE A 52 -7.09 0.66 3.75
N LYS A 53 -6.43 1.81 3.62
CA LYS A 53 -6.78 3.07 4.27
C LYS A 53 -6.57 4.23 3.31
N ALA A 54 -7.61 5.05 3.13
CA ALA A 54 -7.52 6.25 2.32
C ALA A 54 -6.50 7.26 2.92
N GLY A 55 -5.61 7.77 2.08
CA GLY A 55 -4.72 8.87 2.43
C GLY A 55 -5.43 10.20 2.37
N LYS A 56 -4.95 11.18 3.13
CA LYS A 56 -5.41 12.57 3.01
C LYS A 56 -4.92 13.12 1.66
N LYS A 57 -5.79 13.70 0.83
CA LYS A 57 -5.31 14.46 -0.32
C LYS A 57 -4.50 15.65 0.20
N GLY A 58 -3.23 15.73 -0.20
CA GLY A 58 -2.44 16.94 0.01
C GLY A 58 -3.23 18.11 -0.57
N LYS A 59 -3.46 19.14 0.25
CA LYS A 59 -4.03 20.40 -0.21
C LYS A 59 -3.11 21.07 -1.22
#